data_AF-A0A355GUP2-F1
#
_entry.id   AF-A0A355GUP2-F1
#
_cell.length_a   1.000
_cell.length_b   1.000
_cell.length_c   1.000
_cell.angle_alpha   90.00
_cell.angle_beta   90.00
_cell.angle_gamma   90.00
#
_symmetry.space_group_name_H-M   'P 1'
#
loop_
_entity.id
_entity.type
_entity.pdbx_description
1 polymer ?
#
loop_
_entity_poly.entity_id
_entity_poly.type
_entity_poly.pdbx_seq_one_letter_code
_entity_poly.pdbx_strand_id
1 'polypeptide(L)'
;MFFKRVSASLLKLIDKILGIFFSLSAGLLTAQFPQYLAQYLQRLGGHIDESRLAAEEFALPALAERAATLAAGLDAINKASPFLRLPVFIANGRWDIARKAYENYTPGITFTAEELCYLAAGALVGLLIYSGIKGVCRGIWLALRKLGRRFGKKHINMSGTAV
;
A
#
# COMPACT_ATOMS: atom_id res chain seq x y z
N MET A 1 -34.42 -11.30 20.90
CA MET A 1 -33.41 -10.21 21.04
C MET A 1 -32.00 -10.61 20.57
N PHE A 2 -31.54 -11.85 20.78
CA PHE A 2 -30.20 -12.32 20.40
C PHE A 2 -29.91 -12.24 18.89
N PHE A 3 -30.85 -12.68 18.04
CA PHE A 3 -30.73 -12.64 16.57
C PHE A 3 -30.49 -11.23 16.00
N LYS A 4 -31.16 -10.20 16.54
CA LYS A 4 -30.97 -8.80 16.11
C LYS A 4 -29.59 -8.24 16.49
N ARG A 5 -28.98 -8.71 17.59
CA ARG A 5 -27.61 -8.31 17.98
C ARG A 5 -26.55 -8.98 17.12
N VAL A 6 -26.75 -10.25 16.77
CA VAL A 6 -25.84 -10.99 15.90
C VAL A 6 -25.86 -10.42 14.48
N SER A 7 -27.04 -10.17 13.89
CA SER A 7 -27.13 -9.58 12.55
C SER A 7 -26.52 -8.17 12.48
N ALA A 8 -26.77 -7.33 13.49
CA ALA A 8 -26.18 -6.01 13.57
C ALA A 8 -24.65 -6.03 13.73
N SER A 9 -24.11 -7.08 14.35
CA SER A 9 -22.66 -7.28 14.46
C SER A 9 -22.05 -7.78 13.15
N LEU A 10 -22.77 -8.65 12.44
CA LEU A 10 -22.37 -9.16 11.13
C LEU A 10 -22.29 -8.03 10.10
N LEU A 11 -23.31 -7.16 10.06
CA LEU A 11 -23.33 -5.99 9.17
C LEU A 11 -22.15 -5.05 9.41
N LYS A 12 -21.83 -4.76 10.67
CA LYS A 12 -20.66 -3.93 11.03
C LYS A 12 -19.33 -4.58 10.63
N LEU A 13 -19.25 -5.91 10.68
CA LEU A 13 -18.07 -6.63 10.25
C LEU A 13 -17.89 -6.52 8.73
N ILE A 14 -18.98 -6.71 7.98
CA ILE A 14 -19.00 -6.57 6.52
C ILE A 14 -18.61 -5.15 6.11
N ASP A 15 -19.20 -4.11 6.71
CA ASP A 15 -18.84 -2.70 6.44
C ASP A 15 -17.35 -2.44 6.70
N LYS A 16 -16.81 -3.00 7.79
CA LYS A 16 -15.39 -2.84 8.12
C LYS A 16 -14.49 -3.53 7.10
N ILE A 17 -14.84 -4.75 6.68
CA ILE A 17 -14.09 -5.49 5.67
C ILE A 17 -14.14 -4.75 4.33
N LEU A 18 -15.31 -4.29 3.91
CA LEU A 18 -15.47 -3.48 2.70
C LEU A 18 -14.63 -2.21 2.77
N GLY A 19 -14.70 -1.46 3.88
CA GLY A 19 -13.90 -0.26 4.07
C GLY A 19 -12.38 -0.51 3.97
N ILE A 20 -11.91 -1.60 4.58
CA ILE A 20 -10.50 -2.03 4.48
C ILE A 20 -10.16 -2.41 3.03
N PHE A 21 -11.02 -3.20 2.38
CA PHE A 21 -10.83 -3.62 1.00
C PHE A 21 -10.71 -2.42 0.05
N PHE A 22 -11.63 -1.45 0.13
CA PHE A 22 -11.58 -0.25 -0.69
C PHE A 22 -10.35 0.62 -0.38
N SER A 23 -9.99 0.78 0.90
CA SER A 23 -8.81 1.55 1.29
C SER A 23 -7.50 0.90 0.81
N LEU A 24 -7.37 -0.43 0.94
CA LEU A 24 -6.21 -1.17 0.46
C LEU A 24 -6.14 -1.17 -1.06
N SER A 25 -7.27 -1.36 -1.74
CA SER A 25 -7.33 -1.30 -3.21
C SER A 25 -6.93 0.08 -3.73
N ALA A 26 -7.40 1.16 -3.11
CA ALA A 26 -7.03 2.52 -3.48
C ALA A 26 -5.53 2.81 -3.24
N GLY A 27 -5.00 2.36 -2.09
CA GLY A 27 -3.57 2.47 -1.80
C GLY A 27 -2.70 1.65 -2.76
N LEU A 28 -3.18 0.46 -3.13
CA LEU A 28 -2.48 -0.39 -4.08
C LEU A 28 -2.47 0.22 -5.47
N LEU A 29 -3.61 0.70 -5.98
CA LEU A 29 -3.71 1.37 -7.28
C LEU A 29 -2.75 2.56 -7.40
N THR A 30 -2.60 3.35 -6.33
CA THR A 30 -1.64 4.46 -6.31
C THR A 30 -0.19 3.97 -6.19
N ALA A 31 0.06 2.89 -5.45
CA ALA A 31 1.38 2.26 -5.33
C ALA A 31 1.86 1.50 -6.59
N GLN A 32 0.97 1.19 -7.54
CA GLN A 32 1.33 0.58 -8.82
C GLN A 32 2.08 1.57 -9.75
N PHE A 33 1.85 2.88 -9.61
CA PHE A 33 2.43 3.86 -10.53
C PHE A 33 3.98 3.82 -10.58
N PRO A 34 4.71 3.78 -9.45
CA PRO A 34 6.16 3.62 -9.47
C PRO A 34 6.65 2.36 -10.20
N GLN A 35 5.92 1.24 -10.07
CA GLN A 35 6.27 -0.02 -10.73
C GLN A 35 6.10 0.08 -12.25
N TYR A 36 4.95 0.60 -12.68
CA TYR A 36 4.71 0.92 -14.08
C TYR A 36 5.75 1.89 -14.64
N LEU A 37 6.07 2.95 -13.91
CA LEU A 37 7.04 3.96 -14.33
C LEU A 37 8.43 3.35 -14.51
N ALA A 38 8.86 2.45 -13.61
CA ALA A 38 10.13 1.76 -13.74
C ALA A 38 10.19 0.93 -15.05
N GLN A 39 9.15 0.16 -15.36
CA GLN A 39 9.08 -0.61 -16.60
C GLN A 39 9.05 0.29 -17.84
N TYR A 40 8.32 1.40 -17.77
CA TYR A 40 8.29 2.41 -18.82
C TYR A 40 9.68 2.99 -19.09
N LEU A 41 10.41 3.40 -18.04
CA LEU A 41 11.73 4.00 -18.17
C LEU A 41 12.76 3.01 -18.72
N GLN A 42 12.67 1.74 -18.34
CA GLN A 42 13.50 0.68 -18.91
C GLN A 42 13.28 0.53 -20.41
N ARG A 43 12.02 0.50 -20.86
CA ARG A 43 11.68 0.45 -22.30
C ARG A 43 12.09 1.71 -23.06
N LEU A 44 11.91 2.88 -22.44
CA LEU A 44 12.35 4.15 -23.01
C LEU A 44 13.88 4.18 -23.18
N GLY A 45 14.63 3.67 -22.19
CA GLY A 45 16.08 3.49 -22.26
C GLY A 45 16.49 2.60 -23.43
N GLY A 46 15.83 1.45 -23.59
CA GLY A 46 16.07 0.55 -24.73
C GLY A 46 15.88 1.24 -26.09
N HIS A 47 14.80 2.00 -26.26
CA HIS A 47 14.57 2.76 -27.50
C HIS A 47 15.58 3.87 -27.75
N ILE A 48 16.12 4.49 -26.70
CA ILE A 48 17.20 5.47 -26.81
C ILE A 48 18.47 4.79 -27.33
N ASP A 49 18.84 3.67 -26.74
CA ASP A 49 20.05 2.94 -27.10
C ASP A 49 19.96 2.35 -28.51
N GLU A 50 18.82 1.77 -28.89
CA GLU A 50 18.53 1.34 -30.26
C GLU A 50 18.64 2.49 -31.27
N SER A 51 18.09 3.66 -30.93
CA SER A 51 18.16 4.84 -31.82
C SER A 51 19.58 5.37 -31.98
N ARG A 52 20.41 5.29 -30.93
CA ARG A 52 21.82 5.69 -30.98
C ARG A 52 22.64 4.74 -31.85
N LEU A 53 22.48 3.43 -31.64
CA LEU A 53 23.17 2.42 -32.43
C LEU A 53 22.82 2.54 -33.92
N ALA A 54 21.54 2.71 -34.25
CA ALA A 54 21.12 2.93 -35.63
C ALA A 54 21.63 4.26 -36.22
N ALA A 55 21.75 5.32 -35.42
CA ALA A 55 22.33 6.58 -35.86
C ALA A 55 23.81 6.42 -36.22
N GLU A 56 24.56 5.65 -35.43
CA GLU A 56 25.98 5.36 -35.65
C GLU A 56 26.18 4.42 -36.85
N GLU A 57 25.41 3.34 -36.95
CA GLU A 57 25.51 2.33 -38.01
C GLU A 57 25.18 2.89 -39.39
N PHE A 58 24.09 3.67 -39.48
CA PHE A 58 23.62 4.22 -40.76
C PHE A 58 24.05 5.66 -41.02
N ALA A 59 24.86 6.25 -40.13
CA ALA A 59 25.29 7.65 -40.17
C ALA A 59 24.11 8.64 -40.33
N LEU A 60 23.00 8.40 -39.62
CA LEU A 60 21.77 9.17 -39.72
C LEU A 60 21.66 10.21 -38.59
N PRO A 61 21.96 11.51 -38.84
CA PRO A 61 21.96 12.52 -37.78
C PRO A 61 20.58 12.74 -37.16
N ALA A 62 19.50 12.54 -37.94
CA ALA A 62 18.12 12.66 -37.45
C ALA A 62 17.80 11.65 -36.33
N LEU A 63 18.42 10.45 -36.34
CA LEU A 63 18.24 9.46 -35.29
C LEU A 63 19.01 9.82 -34.02
N ALA A 64 20.18 10.44 -34.16
CA ALA A 64 20.96 10.95 -33.04
C ALA A 64 20.22 12.08 -32.30
N GLU A 65 19.62 13.04 -33.04
CA GLU A 65 18.80 14.10 -32.44
C GLU A 65 17.55 13.55 -31.72
N ARG A 66 16.90 12.56 -32.33
CA ARG A 66 15.78 11.87 -31.70
C ARG A 66 16.20 11.20 -30.39
N ALA A 67 17.32 10.48 -30.39
CA ALA A 67 17.84 9.83 -29.19
C ALA A 67 18.19 10.85 -28.09
N ALA A 68 18.77 12.00 -28.46
CA ALA A 68 19.06 13.08 -27.51
C ALA A 68 17.79 13.65 -26.87
N THR A 69 16.74 13.85 -27.66
CA THR A 69 15.44 14.34 -27.19
C THR A 69 14.80 13.36 -26.20
N LEU A 70 14.82 12.06 -26.52
CA LEU A 70 14.31 11.00 -25.66
C LEU A 70 15.12 10.90 -24.35
N ALA A 71 16.44 11.01 -24.43
CA ALA A 71 17.33 10.99 -23.26
C ALA A 71 17.08 12.18 -22.32
N ALA A 72 16.81 13.37 -22.86
CA ALA A 72 16.46 14.54 -22.05
C ALA A 72 15.15 14.33 -21.25
N GLY A 73 14.13 13.74 -21.89
CA GLY A 73 12.87 13.40 -21.22
C GLY A 73 13.05 12.34 -20.12
N LEU A 74 13.85 11.31 -20.38
CA LEU A 74 14.21 10.28 -19.40
C LEU A 74 14.93 10.88 -18.18
N ASP A 75 15.90 11.75 -18.43
CA ASP A 75 16.67 12.43 -17.38
C ASP A 75 15.80 13.35 -16.52
N ALA A 76 14.88 14.11 -17.14
CA ALA A 76 13.92 14.95 -16.44
C ALA A 76 13.04 14.14 -15.47
N ILE A 77 12.56 12.95 -15.89
CA ILE A 77 11.76 12.07 -15.04
C ILE A 77 12.60 11.45 -13.91
N ASN A 78 13.83 11.04 -14.20
CA ASN A 78 14.70 10.41 -13.19
C ASN A 78 15.12 11.37 -12.08
N LYS A 79 15.45 12.62 -12.44
CA LYS A 79 15.85 13.69 -11.51
C LYS A 79 14.68 14.30 -10.73
N ALA A 80 13.43 14.11 -11.19
CA ALA A 80 12.26 14.63 -10.50
C ALA A 80 12.07 13.97 -9.12
N SER A 81 11.58 14.73 -8.14
CA SER A 81 11.23 14.22 -6.82
C SER A 81 10.08 13.18 -6.91
N PRO A 82 9.96 12.24 -5.95
CA PRO A 82 8.96 11.17 -6.03
C PRO A 82 7.52 11.65 -6.27
N PHE A 83 7.14 12.81 -5.71
CA PHE A 83 5.81 13.40 -5.89
C PHE A 83 5.65 14.14 -7.23
N LEU A 84 6.75 14.69 -7.78
CA LEU A 84 6.74 15.39 -9.07
C LEU A 84 6.98 14.46 -10.25
N ARG A 85 7.38 13.21 -10.03
CA ARG A 85 7.58 12.23 -11.10
C ARG A 85 6.34 12.01 -11.95
N LEU A 86 5.14 11.99 -11.36
CA LEU A 86 3.89 11.84 -12.11
C LEU A 86 3.63 13.03 -13.04
N PRO A 87 3.58 14.30 -12.59
CA PRO A 87 3.37 15.42 -13.50
C PRO A 87 4.51 15.59 -14.51
N VAL A 88 5.76 15.33 -14.13
CA VAL A 88 6.91 15.38 -15.05
C VAL A 88 6.82 14.29 -16.11
N PHE A 89 6.39 13.08 -15.75
CA PHE A 89 6.08 12.00 -16.68
C PHE A 89 4.95 12.38 -17.63
N ILE A 90 3.88 13.00 -17.15
CA ILE A 90 2.77 13.45 -18.00
C ILE A 90 3.24 14.52 -19.00
N ALA A 91 4.13 15.42 -18.58
CA ALA A 91 4.62 16.52 -19.41
C ALA A 91 5.70 16.11 -20.43
N ASN A 92 6.64 15.22 -20.04
CA ASN A 92 7.80 14.86 -20.85
C ASN A 92 7.76 13.41 -21.37
N GLY A 93 6.80 12.62 -20.89
CA GLY A 93 6.66 11.22 -21.22
C GLY A 93 6.17 11.02 -22.66
N ARG A 94 6.79 10.04 -23.31
CA ARG A 94 6.40 9.54 -24.62
C ARG A 94 5.20 8.61 -24.51
N TRP A 95 4.02 9.13 -24.86
CA TRP A 95 2.74 8.42 -24.80
C TRP A 95 2.66 7.18 -25.70
N ASP A 96 3.39 7.18 -26.81
CA ASP A 96 3.53 6.04 -27.71
C ASP A 96 4.22 4.84 -27.02
N ILE A 97 5.28 5.11 -26.27
CA ILE A 97 6.02 4.10 -25.51
C ILE A 97 5.24 3.72 -24.24
N ALA A 98 4.59 4.70 -23.59
CA ALA A 98 3.76 4.49 -22.41
C ALA A 98 2.59 3.53 -22.70
N ARG A 99 1.88 3.73 -23.81
CA ARG A 99 0.80 2.82 -24.22
C ARG A 99 1.29 1.40 -24.42
N LYS A 100 2.40 1.21 -25.15
CA LYS A 100 2.99 -0.12 -25.37
C LYS A 100 3.48 -0.75 -24.06
N ALA A 101 4.06 0.06 -23.17
CA ALA A 101 4.44 -0.36 -21.82
C ALA A 101 3.23 -0.87 -21.05
N TYR A 102 2.11 -0.15 -21.10
CA TYR A 102 0.87 -0.53 -20.45
C TYR A 102 0.25 -1.82 -21.03
N GLU A 103 0.27 -2.01 -22.35
CA GLU A 103 -0.25 -3.23 -22.99
C GLU A 103 0.45 -4.52 -22.50
N ASN A 104 1.74 -4.42 -22.17
CA ASN A 104 2.53 -5.54 -21.65
C ASN A 104 2.73 -5.46 -20.14
N TYR A 105 2.10 -4.48 -19.49
CA TYR A 105 2.21 -4.30 -18.05
C TYR A 105 1.35 -5.37 -17.39
N THR A 106 1.99 -6.23 -16.61
CA THR A 106 1.31 -7.14 -15.69
C THR A 106 1.33 -6.48 -14.32
N PRO A 107 0.18 -6.04 -13.78
CA PRO A 107 0.11 -5.51 -12.43
C PRO A 107 0.73 -6.51 -11.45
N GLY A 108 1.47 -6.00 -10.45
CA GLY A 108 2.18 -6.84 -9.48
C GLY A 108 1.27 -7.61 -8.51
N ILE A 109 -0.02 -7.68 -8.78
CA ILE A 109 -1.03 -8.45 -8.06
C ILE A 109 -1.70 -9.40 -9.04
N THR A 110 -1.29 -10.65 -8.97
CA THR A 110 -2.14 -11.75 -9.39
C THR A 110 -3.16 -11.99 -8.27
N PHE A 111 -4.43 -12.13 -8.62
CA PHE A 111 -5.43 -12.63 -7.68
C PHE A 111 -5.77 -14.04 -8.12
N THR A 112 -4.89 -14.97 -7.75
CA THR A 112 -5.15 -16.39 -7.91
C THR A 112 -6.09 -16.89 -6.81
N ALA A 113 -6.75 -18.02 -7.05
CA ALA A 113 -7.65 -18.61 -6.06
C ALA A 113 -6.86 -19.00 -4.79
N GLU A 114 -5.63 -19.46 -4.97
CA GLU A 114 -4.68 -19.85 -3.95
C GLU A 114 -4.33 -18.68 -3.02
N GLU A 115 -4.02 -17.51 -3.58
CA GLU A 115 -3.70 -16.30 -2.82
C GLU A 115 -4.89 -15.81 -2.00
N LEU A 116 -6.11 -15.91 -2.55
CA LEU A 116 -7.34 -15.59 -1.81
C LEU A 116 -7.56 -16.54 -0.62
N CYS A 117 -7.29 -17.84 -0.79
CA CYS A 117 -7.35 -18.82 0.30
C CYS A 117 -6.35 -18.51 1.42
N TYR A 118 -5.10 -18.19 1.07
CA TYR A 118 -4.08 -17.79 2.06
C TYR A 118 -4.44 -16.48 2.75
N LEU A 119 -5.01 -15.51 2.04
CA LEU A 119 -5.49 -14.25 2.62
C LEU A 119 -6.62 -14.49 3.64
N ALA A 120 -7.59 -15.35 3.31
CA ALA A 120 -8.67 -15.71 4.23
C ALA A 120 -8.15 -16.44 5.48
N ALA A 121 -7.24 -17.41 5.31
CA ALA A 121 -6.62 -18.12 6.43
C ALA A 121 -5.79 -17.18 7.32
N GLY A 122 -4.97 -16.32 6.72
CA GLY A 122 -4.18 -15.31 7.43
C GLY A 122 -5.04 -14.31 8.21
N ALA A 123 -6.16 -13.86 7.64
CA ALA A 123 -7.10 -12.99 8.33
C ALA A 123 -7.70 -13.66 9.58
N LEU A 124 -8.07 -14.95 9.49
CA LEU A 124 -8.57 -15.71 10.64
C LEU A 124 -7.51 -15.84 11.75
N VAL A 125 -6.29 -16.22 11.39
CA VAL A 125 -5.17 -16.32 12.34
C VAL A 125 -4.88 -14.96 13.00
N GLY A 126 -4.82 -13.89 12.21
CA GLY A 126 -4.61 -12.53 12.71
C GLY A 126 -5.70 -12.08 13.69
N LEU A 127 -6.96 -12.40 13.41
CA LEU A 127 -8.08 -12.12 14.32
C LEU A 127 -7.95 -12.88 15.65
N LEU A 128 -7.53 -14.14 15.62
CA LEU A 128 -7.29 -14.95 16.82
C LEU A 128 -6.17 -14.33 17.67
N ILE A 129 -5.05 -13.96 17.06
CA ILE A 129 -3.92 -13.32 17.75
C ILE A 129 -4.35 -11.98 18.36
N TYR A 130 -4.98 -11.10 17.57
CA TYR A 130 -5.41 -9.79 18.04
C TYR A 130 -6.42 -9.87 19.19
N SER A 131 -7.40 -10.79 19.08
CA SER A 131 -8.40 -11.00 20.14
C SER A 131 -7.76 -11.56 21.41
N GLY A 132 -6.78 -12.46 21.29
CA GLY A 132 -5.97 -12.97 22.40
C GLY A 132 -5.23 -11.85 23.13
N ILE A 133 -4.45 -11.05 22.40
CA ILE A 133 -3.70 -9.91 22.96
C ILE A 133 -4.65 -8.94 23.67
N LYS A 134 -5.76 -8.57 23.03
CA LYS A 134 -6.75 -7.66 23.61
C LYS A 134 -7.37 -8.23 24.89
N GLY A 135 -7.62 -9.54 24.93
CA GLY A 135 -8.10 -10.25 26.11
C GLY A 135 -7.11 -10.17 27.27
N VAL A 136 -5.83 -10.44 27.01
CA VAL A 136 -4.75 -10.35 28.00
C VAL A 136 -4.62 -8.92 28.56
N CYS A 137 -4.54 -7.91 27.68
CA CYS A 137 -4.47 -6.50 28.10
C CYS A 137 -5.65 -6.10 28.97
N ARG A 138 -6.86 -6.54 28.62
CA ARG A 138 -8.08 -6.27 29.42
C ARG A 138 -8.03 -6.96 30.77
N GLY A 139 -7.52 -8.20 30.83
CA GLY A 139 -7.31 -8.95 32.07
C GLY A 139 -6.36 -8.24 33.02
N ILE A 140 -5.20 -7.82 32.52
CA ILE A 140 -4.20 -7.05 33.28
C ILE A 140 -4.80 -5.74 33.79
N TRP A 141 -5.49 -4.98 32.93
CA TRP A 141 -6.12 -3.72 33.33
C TRP A 141 -7.17 -3.91 34.46
N LEU A 142 -7.98 -4.96 34.36
CA LEU A 142 -8.96 -5.28 35.40
C LEU A 142 -8.30 -5.71 36.73
N ALA A 143 -7.20 -6.46 36.66
CA ALA A 143 -6.42 -6.86 37.83
C ALA A 143 -5.80 -5.64 38.54
N LEU A 144 -5.16 -4.74 37.79
CA LEU A 144 -4.61 -3.49 38.30
C LEU A 144 -5.69 -2.60 38.92
N ARG A 145 -6.86 -2.47 38.28
CA ARG A 145 -8.00 -1.70 38.80
C ARG A 145 -8.57 -2.29 40.09
N LYS A 146 -8.54 -3.62 40.26
CA LYS A 146 -8.94 -4.29 41.51
C LYS A 146 -7.94 -4.02 42.63
N LEU A 147 -6.63 -4.01 42.34
CA LEU A 147 -5.59 -3.67 43.32
C LEU A 147 -5.73 -2.21 43.81
N GLY A 148 -5.91 -1.25 42.89
CA GLY A 148 -6.07 0.16 43.25
C GLY A 148 -7.28 0.44 44.16
N ARG A 149 -8.42 -0.25 43.93
CA ARG A 149 -9.60 -0.13 44.82
C ARG A 149 -9.36 -0.70 46.23
N ARG A 150 -8.54 -1.76 46.37
CA ARG A 150 -8.21 -2.32 47.69
C ARG A 150 -7.33 -1.37 48.51
N PHE A 151 -6.37 -0.69 47.89
CA PHE A 151 -5.54 0.31 48.57
C PHE A 151 -6.33 1.55 49.01
N GLY A 152 -7.26 2.05 48.19
CA GLY A 152 -8.14 3.16 48.57
C GLY A 152 -9.07 2.85 49.75
N LYS A 153 -9.58 1.61 49.84
CA LYS A 153 -10.44 1.18 50.96
C LYS A 153 -9.69 1.02 52.29
N LYS A 154 -8.40 0.67 52.23
CA LYS A 154 -7.53 0.52 53.42
C LYS A 154 -7.20 1.89 54.05
N HIS A 155 -6.96 2.92 53.24
CA HIS A 155 -6.68 4.27 53.75
C HIS A 155 -7.87 4.92 54.47
N ILE A 156 -9.10 4.72 53.98
CA ILE A 156 -10.33 5.26 54.61
C ILE A 156 -10.59 4.62 55.99
N ASN A 157 -10.32 3.32 56.14
CA ASN A 157 -10.48 2.64 57.43
C ASN A 157 -9.40 3.00 58.46
N MET A 158 -8.23 3.48 58.03
CA MET A 158 -7.17 3.90 58.97
C MET A 158 -7.31 5.37 59.44
N SER A 159 -8.02 6.22 58.69
CA SER A 159 -8.32 7.59 59.12
C SER A 159 -9.67 7.72 59.86
N GLY A 160 -10.52 6.69 59.79
CA GLY A 160 -11.83 6.64 60.47
C GLY A 160 -11.83 6.02 61.87
N THR A 161 -10.66 5.59 62.36
CA THR A 161 -10.47 5.10 63.74
C THR A 161 -9.57 6.06 64.49
N ALA A 162 -10.04 7.28 64.70
CA ALA A 162 -9.57 8.15 65.77
C ALA A 162 -10.83 8.66 66.45
N VAL A 163 -11.14 8.03 67.59
CA VAL A 163 -12.00 8.56 68.64
C VAL A 163 -11.39 9.85 69.16
#